data_AF-A0A495AE92-F1
#
_entry.id   AF-A0A495AE92-F1
#
_cell.length_a   1.000
_cell.length_b   1.000
_cell.length_c   1.000
_cell.angle_alpha   90.00
_cell.angle_beta   90.00
_cell.angle_gamma   90.00
#
_symmetry.space_group_name_H-M   'P 1'
#
loop_
_entity.id
_entity.type
_entity.pdbx_description
1 polymer ?
#
loop_
_entity_poly.entity_id
_entity_poly.type
_entity_poly.pdbx_seq_one_letter_code
_entity_poly.pdbx_strand_id
1 'polypeptide(L)' 'MKTAKEFSETAHREVNIDVDALLAAINEISESEVKRADSEENPHRVSVDGRTWHSYTELAEAFELDIHDFSVSEVNR' A
#
# COMPACT_ATOMS: atom_id res chain seq x y z
N MET A 1 8.90 17.52 -19.63
CA MET A 1 9.00 16.28 -18.84
C MET A 1 8.33 16.52 -17.50
N LYS A 2 7.19 15.87 -17.22
CA LYS A 2 6.60 15.69 -15.90
C LYS A 2 5.43 14.69 -16.04
N THR A 3 5.80 13.45 -16.30
CA THR A 3 4.95 12.27 -16.17
C THR A 3 4.78 11.99 -14.68
N ALA A 4 3.54 11.89 -14.19
CA ALA A 4 3.11 11.21 -12.95
C ALA A 4 1.74 11.73 -12.48
N LYS A 5 0.72 11.66 -13.34
CA LYS A 5 -0.68 11.91 -12.94
C LYS A 5 -1.59 10.85 -13.55
N GLU A 6 -1.24 9.58 -13.38
CA GLU A 6 -2.05 8.45 -13.87
C GLU A 6 -2.24 7.35 -12.81
N PHE A 7 -1.92 7.61 -11.53
CA PHE A 7 -1.97 6.61 -10.46
C PHE A 7 -3.21 6.67 -9.55
N SER A 8 -4.18 7.55 -9.83
CA SER A 8 -5.33 7.75 -8.94
C SER A 8 -6.62 7.03 -9.35
N GLU A 9 -6.66 6.32 -10.49
CA GLU A 9 -7.90 5.72 -11.01
C GLU A 9 -8.07 4.20 -10.75
N THR A 10 -7.14 3.54 -10.08
CA THR A 10 -7.29 2.13 -9.63
C THR A 10 -7.86 2.00 -8.21
N ALA A 11 -8.22 3.11 -7.56
CA ALA A 11 -8.73 3.14 -6.19
C ALA A 11 -10.18 2.62 -6.01
N HIS A 12 -10.79 1.98 -7.01
CA HIS A 12 -12.20 1.57 -6.91
C HIS A 12 -12.49 0.15 -7.43
N ARG A 13 -11.48 -0.72 -7.43
CA ARG A 13 -11.76 -2.15 -7.42
C ARG A 13 -11.79 -2.53 -5.94
N GLU A 14 -12.93 -3.01 -5.46
CA GLU A 14 -13.22 -3.47 -4.09
C GLU A 14 -12.36 -4.68 -3.69
N VAL A 15 -11.06 -4.54 -3.87
CA VAL A 15 -10.06 -5.45 -3.39
C VAL A 15 -9.70 -4.90 -2.03
N ASN A 16 -10.39 -5.38 -1.00
CA ASN A 16 -9.88 -5.21 0.35
C ASN A 16 -8.46 -5.77 0.30
N ILE A 17 -7.45 -4.95 0.56
CA ILE A 17 -6.08 -5.42 0.70
C ILE A 17 -5.85 -5.65 2.18
N ASP A 18 -5.25 -6.77 2.55
CA ASP A 18 -4.79 -7.01 3.90
C ASP A 18 -3.59 -6.09 4.17
N VAL A 19 -3.93 -4.86 4.58
CA VAL A 19 -2.96 -3.81 4.87
C VAL A 19 -2.02 -4.25 5.98
N ASP A 20 -2.48 -5.05 6.94
CA ASP A 20 -1.65 -5.51 8.04
C ASP A 20 -0.55 -6.45 7.53
N ALA A 21 -0.91 -7.46 6.72
CA ALA A 21 0.02 -8.40 6.12
C ALA A 21 1.02 -7.70 5.17
N LEU A 22 0.56 -6.76 4.36
CA LEU A 22 1.44 -5.98 3.47
C LEU A 22 2.48 -5.19 4.28
N LEU A 23 2.04 -4.48 5.33
CA LEU A 23 2.95 -3.69 6.16
C LEU A 23 3.91 -4.55 6.96
N ALA A 24 3.48 -5.74 7.42
CA ALA A 24 4.34 -6.71 8.07
C ALA A 24 5.44 -7.23 7.12
N ALA A 25 5.07 -7.59 5.89
CA ALA A 25 6.04 -8.02 4.88
C ALA A 25 7.07 -6.93 4.57
N ILE A 26 6.62 -5.68 4.43
CA ILE A 26 7.53 -4.54 4.21
C ILE A 26 8.43 -4.29 5.41
N ASN A 27 7.89 -4.38 6.64
CA ASN A 27 8.69 -4.24 7.84
C ASN A 27 9.76 -5.34 7.95
N GLU A 28 9.45 -6.56 7.53
CA GLU A 28 10.39 -7.69 7.50
C GLU A 28 11.49 -7.49 6.43
N ILE A 29 11.12 -7.05 5.23
CA ILE A 29 12.08 -6.84 4.12
C ILE A 29 12.95 -5.61 4.35
N SER A 30 12.35 -4.51 4.82
CA SER A 30 13.03 -3.22 4.97
C SER A 30 13.79 -3.10 6.28
N GLU A 31 13.50 -3.95 7.28
CA GLU A 31 13.94 -3.81 8.67
C GLU A 31 13.67 -2.40 9.27
N SER A 32 12.79 -1.62 8.62
CA SER A 32 12.50 -0.22 8.96
C SER A 32 11.09 -0.05 9.51
N GLU A 33 10.92 0.96 10.36
CA GLU A 33 9.64 1.30 10.96
C GLU A 33 8.62 1.72 9.87
N VAL A 34 7.54 0.95 9.76
CA VAL A 34 6.42 1.22 8.88
C VAL A 34 5.30 1.88 9.71
N LYS A 35 4.89 3.08 9.31
CA LYS A 35 3.84 3.89 9.96
C LYS A 35 2.68 4.15 9.01
N ARG A 36 1.48 3.78 9.41
CA ARG A 36 0.27 4.29 8.74
C ARG A 36 0.10 5.77 9.04
N ALA A 37 -0.27 6.55 8.04
CA ALA A 37 -0.65 7.93 8.27
C ALA A 37 -1.99 7.92 9.01
N ASP A 38 -1.96 8.30 10.27
CA ASP A 38 -3.13 8.46 11.14
C ASP A 38 -3.88 9.75 10.73
N SER A 39 -4.39 9.78 9.51
CA SER A 39 -5.12 10.91 8.97
C SER A 39 -6.49 10.42 8.52
N GLU A 40 -7.53 10.86 9.21
CA GLU A 40 -8.94 10.57 8.86
C GLU A 40 -9.27 10.95 7.41
N GLU A 41 -8.55 11.92 6.85
CA GLU A 41 -8.72 12.36 5.45
C GLU A 41 -8.06 11.42 4.43
N ASN A 42 -7.02 10.66 4.82
CA ASN A 42 -6.20 9.86 3.91
C ASN A 42 -5.71 8.56 4.56
N PRO A 43 -6.61 7.57 4.81
CA PRO A 43 -6.26 6.33 5.50
C PRO A 43 -5.26 5.45 4.73
N HIS A 44 -5.08 5.68 3.43
CA HIS A 44 -4.21 4.88 2.56
C HIS A 44 -2.74 5.36 2.52
N ARG A 45 -2.40 6.45 3.21
CA ARG A 45 -1.02 6.93 3.25
C ARG A 45 -0.19 6.11 4.23
N VAL A 46 1.04 5.79 3.83
CA VAL A 46 2.01 5.08 4.66
C VAL A 46 3.36 5.76 4.60
N SER A 47 4.10 5.71 5.70
CA SER A 47 5.48 6.16 5.78
C SER A 47 6.38 5.02 6.23
N VAL A 48 7.50 4.84 5.55
CA VAL A 48 8.52 3.80 5.75
C VAL A 48 9.86 4.49 5.56
N ASP A 49 10.75 4.37 6.53
CA ASP A 49 12.11 4.94 6.42
C ASP A 49 12.11 6.45 6.08
N GLY A 50 11.11 7.20 6.55
CA GLY A 50 10.98 8.64 6.29
C GLY A 50 10.51 9.04 4.87
N ARG A 51 10.25 8.07 3.99
CA ARG A 51 9.51 8.30 2.74
C ARG A 51 8.02 8.14 3.01
N THR A 52 7.18 8.78 2.20
CA THR A 52 5.71 8.68 2.32
C THR A 52 5.14 8.23 0.99
N TRP A 53 4.35 7.17 1.03
CA TRP A 53 3.63 6.58 -0.08
C TRP A 53 2.16 6.97 0.02
N HIS A 54 1.55 7.17 -1.14
CA HIS A 54 0.17 7.62 -1.25
C HIS A 54 -0.83 6.48 -1.49
N SER A 55 -0.31 5.31 -1.86
CA SER A 55 -1.07 4.09 -2.15
C SER A 55 -0.29 2.86 -1.70
N TYR A 56 -1.01 1.83 -1.24
CA TYR A 56 -0.42 0.52 -0.93
C TYR A 56 0.18 -0.17 -2.15
N THR A 57 -0.38 0.05 -3.35
CA THR A 57 0.17 -0.47 -4.61
C THR A 57 1.57 0.07 -4.88
N GLU A 58 1.72 1.39 -4.81
CA GLU A 58 3.01 2.07 -5.02
C GLU A 58 4.05 1.62 -4.00
N LEU A 59 3.60 1.41 -2.75
CA LEU A 59 4.42 0.86 -1.69
C LEU A 59 4.87 -0.57 -2.04
N ALA A 60 3.95 -1.47 -2.37
CA ALA A 60 4.27 -2.85 -2.75
C ALA A 60 5.24 -2.90 -3.95
N GLU A 61 5.00 -2.09 -4.99
CA GLU A 61 5.89 -1.98 -6.15
C GLU A 61 7.30 -1.53 -5.76
N ALA A 62 7.44 -0.60 -4.82
CA ALA A 62 8.74 -0.13 -4.35
C ALA A 62 9.55 -1.20 -3.59
N PHE A 63 8.85 -2.16 -2.99
CA PHE A 63 9.45 -3.30 -2.27
C PHE A 63 9.46 -4.60 -3.08
N GLU A 64 9.14 -4.54 -4.38
CA GLU A 64 9.03 -5.71 -5.28
C GLU A 64 8.06 -6.78 -4.75
N LEU A 65 6.99 -6.34 -4.06
CA LEU A 65 5.93 -7.17 -3.52
C LEU A 65 4.72 -7.22 -4.46
N ASP A 66 4.12 -8.40 -4.60
CA ASP A 66 2.90 -8.56 -5.37
C ASP A 66 1.68 -8.19 -4.52
N ILE A 67 1.01 -7.08 -4.85
CA ILE A 67 -0.15 -6.61 -4.06
C ILE A 67 -1.36 -7.55 -4.15
N HIS A 68 -1.42 -8.43 -5.16
CA HIS A 68 -2.52 -9.39 -5.28
C HIS A 68 -2.39 -10.56 -4.30
N ASP A 69 -1.19 -10.86 -3.80
CA ASP A 69 -1.00 -11.79 -2.68
C ASP A 69 -1.75 -11.32 -1.42
N PHE A 70 -1.80 -10.00 -1.22
CA PHE A 70 -2.48 -9.35 -0.11
C PHE A 70 -3.94 -9.02 -0.41
N SER A 71 -4.48 -9.43 -1.56
CA SER A 71 -5.89 -9.24 -1.90
C SER A 71 -6.79 -10.11 -1.03
N VAL A 72 -7.54 -9.50 -0.10
CA VAL A 72 -8.74 -10.08 0.49
C VAL A 72 -9.87 -10.00 -0.55
N SER A 73 -9.79 -10.86 -1.56
CA SER A 73 -10.97 -11.13 -2.37
C SER A 73 -11.96 -11.87 -1.48
N GLU A 74 -13.16 -11.31 -1.30
CA GLU A 74 -14.34 -12.00 -0.77
C GLU A 74 -14.73 -13.16 -1.72
N VAL A 75 -13.86 -14.15 -1.93
CA VAL A 75 -14.12 -15.37 -2.72
C VAL A 75 -14.74 -16.44 -1.80
N ASN A 76 -15.51 -16.00 -0.80
CA ASN A 76 -16.34 -16.87 0.02
C ASN A 76 -17.52 -16.10 0.64
N ARG A 77 -18.51 -15.76 -0.19
CA ARG A 77 -19.88 -15.58 0.30
C ARG A 77 -20.89 -16.24 -0.63
#